data_AF-A0A067GIK2-F1
#
_entry.id   AF-A0A067GIK2-F1
#
_cell.length_a   1.000
_cell.length_b   1.000
_cell.length_c   1.000
_cell.angle_alpha   90.00
_cell.angle_beta   90.00
_cell.angle_gamma   90.00
#
_symmetry.space_group_name_H-M   'P 1'
#
loop_
_entity.id
_entity.type
_entity.pdbx_description
1 polymer ?
#
loop_
_entity_poly.entity_id
_entity_poly.type
_entity_poly.pdbx_seq_one_letter_code
_entity_poly.pdbx_strand_id
1 'polypeptide(L)'
;MTDTQLLFFNRSHIFIKPLQNRRFGFTRVQKYNQFFSSGLIHKRIQCSMKSYRLSELTHAEVQSLKARPRIDFSSIFSMVHPIVDDVRNRGDASVKDYTERFDKVKLEKVVENVSELPDPELDAAVKEAFDVAYNNIYAFHLAQKSAETSVENMKGVRCKRVARSIGSVGLYVPGGTAVLPSTALMLSVPAQIAGCKTVVLATPPSQDGSICKEVLYCAKKAGVTHILKAGGAQAISAMAWGTESCPKVEKIFGPGNQYVTAAKMILQNSEAMISIDMPAGPSEVLVIADIYASPVHIAADLLSQ
;
A
#
# COMPACT_ATOMS: atom_id res chain seq x y z
N MET A 1 14.13 9.73 48.54
CA MET A 1 13.98 11.05 47.90
C MET A 1 13.36 10.79 46.54
N THR A 2 12.03 10.83 46.44
CA THR A 2 11.22 12.03 46.13
C THR A 2 11.56 12.55 44.72
N ASP A 3 10.65 12.81 43.81
CA ASP A 3 9.19 12.63 43.69
C ASP A 3 8.86 13.35 42.38
N THR A 4 7.95 12.85 41.54
CA THR A 4 7.17 13.78 40.71
C THR A 4 5.80 13.20 40.42
N GLN A 5 4.81 13.88 40.98
CA GLN A 5 3.41 13.47 41.05
C GLN A 5 2.73 13.45 39.67
N LEU A 6 1.78 12.54 39.48
CA LEU A 6 0.63 12.79 38.62
C LEU A 6 -0.63 12.93 39.49
N LEU A 7 -1.43 13.94 39.19
CA LEU A 7 -2.48 14.47 40.06
C LEU A 7 -3.70 13.54 40.14
N PHE A 8 -4.07 13.17 41.36
CA PHE A 8 -5.40 12.62 41.67
C PHE A 8 -6.39 13.75 41.93
N PHE A 9 -7.52 13.75 41.22
CA PHE A 9 -8.74 14.42 41.70
C PHE A 9 -9.61 13.41 42.45
N ASN A 10 -9.80 13.65 43.74
CA ASN A 10 -10.62 12.81 44.61
C ASN A 10 -11.96 13.51 44.89
N ARG A 11 -13.08 12.83 44.65
CA ARG A 11 -14.36 13.18 45.28
C ARG A 11 -15.17 11.95 45.69
N SER A 12 -15.24 11.80 47.01
CA SER A 12 -16.39 11.30 47.80
C SER A 12 -16.90 9.87 47.55
N HIS A 13 -16.59 9.03 48.53
CA HIS A 13 -17.24 7.76 48.87
C HIS A 13 -18.75 7.69 48.59
N ILE A 14 -19.17 6.61 47.92
CA ILE A 14 -20.40 5.89 48.27
C ILE A 14 -20.04 4.41 48.42
N PHE A 15 -20.23 3.86 49.62
CA PHE A 15 -20.08 2.43 49.89
C PHE A 15 -21.27 1.65 49.33
N ILE A 16 -21.04 0.67 48.45
CA ILE A 16 -22.00 -0.40 48.16
C ILE A 16 -21.28 -1.75 48.27
N LYS A 17 -21.93 -2.70 48.93
CA LYS A 17 -21.38 -4.01 49.32
C LYS A 17 -21.02 -4.91 48.12
N PRO A 18 -20.06 -5.85 48.27
CA PRO A 18 -19.75 -6.82 47.23
C PRO A 18 -20.89 -7.84 47.07
N LEU A 19 -21.43 -7.95 45.86
CA LEU A 19 -22.31 -9.06 45.48
C LEU A 19 -21.46 -10.27 45.06
N GLN A 20 -21.45 -11.30 45.91
CA GLN A 20 -20.85 -12.59 45.60
C GLN A 20 -21.56 -13.29 44.43
N ASN A 21 -20.78 -14.10 43.69
CA ASN A 21 -21.23 -15.23 42.88
C ASN A 21 -22.49 -15.04 42.01
N ARG A 22 -22.29 -14.60 40.76
CA ARG A 22 -23.17 -15.02 39.65
C ARG A 22 -22.37 -15.85 38.63
N ARG A 23 -22.59 -17.16 38.65
CA ARG A 23 -22.26 -18.05 37.52
C ARG A 23 -23.11 -17.62 36.32
N PHE A 24 -22.49 -17.36 35.17
CA PHE A 24 -23.22 -17.20 33.92
C PHE A 24 -23.83 -18.54 33.51
N GLY A 25 -25.13 -18.68 33.66
CA GLY A 25 -25.88 -19.83 33.14
C GLY A 25 -26.20 -19.61 31.66
N PHE A 26 -25.78 -20.54 30.80
CA PHE A 26 -26.23 -20.57 29.41
C PHE A 26 -27.69 -21.01 29.33
N THR A 27 -28.59 -20.11 28.93
CA THR A 27 -30.00 -20.42 28.74
C THR A 27 -30.18 -21.33 27.52
N ARG A 28 -30.93 -22.41 27.69
CA ARG A 28 -31.11 -23.51 26.75
C ARG A 28 -31.98 -23.11 25.56
N VAL A 29 -31.39 -22.74 24.42
CA VAL A 29 -32.11 -22.59 23.15
C VAL A 29 -32.41 -23.97 22.58
N GLN A 30 -33.59 -24.51 22.89
CA GLN A 30 -34.10 -25.76 22.36
C GLN A 30 -35.30 -25.50 21.45
N LYS A 31 -35.06 -25.41 20.13
CA LYS A 31 -35.96 -25.79 19.02
C LYS A 31 -35.41 -25.28 17.69
N TYR A 32 -34.78 -26.19 16.93
CA TYR A 32 -34.87 -26.36 15.48
C TYR A 32 -33.84 -27.45 15.12
N ASN A 33 -34.23 -28.70 15.33
CA ASN A 33 -33.40 -29.87 15.01
C ASN A 33 -34.30 -31.01 14.52
N GLN A 34 -34.80 -30.84 13.30
CA GLN A 34 -35.36 -31.90 12.46
C GLN A 34 -34.85 -31.63 11.04
N PHE A 35 -34.51 -32.71 10.32
CA PHE A 35 -33.75 -32.71 9.06
C PHE A 35 -32.29 -32.25 9.19
N PHE A 36 -31.40 -33.19 9.52
CA PHE A 36 -30.28 -33.59 8.66
C PHE A 36 -29.63 -34.86 9.21
N SER A 37 -30.11 -36.01 8.74
CA SER A 37 -29.56 -37.34 9.04
C SER A 37 -28.82 -37.90 7.82
N SER A 38 -27.59 -37.45 7.61
CA SER A 38 -26.61 -38.08 6.72
C SER A 38 -25.21 -37.72 7.20
N GLY A 39 -24.35 -38.72 7.36
CA GLY A 39 -23.08 -38.57 8.07
C GLY A 39 -22.01 -37.80 7.30
N LEU A 40 -21.64 -36.63 7.81
CA LEU A 40 -20.36 -35.96 7.54
C LEU A 40 -19.79 -35.47 8.87
N ILE A 41 -18.64 -36.05 9.28
CA ILE A 41 -17.91 -35.60 10.46
C ILE A 41 -17.19 -34.30 10.08
N HIS A 42 -17.89 -33.17 10.19
CA HIS A 42 -17.23 -31.87 10.17
C HIS A 42 -16.32 -31.75 11.40
N LYS A 43 -15.02 -32.01 11.21
CA LYS A 43 -13.98 -31.52 12.13
C LYS A 43 -14.22 -30.04 12.34
N ARG A 44 -14.61 -29.64 13.55
CA ARG A 44 -14.62 -28.22 13.95
C ARG A 44 -13.18 -27.72 13.86
N ILE A 45 -12.89 -26.90 12.85
CA ILE A 45 -11.63 -26.19 12.77
C ILE A 45 -11.67 -25.10 13.85
N GLN A 46 -11.11 -25.40 15.01
CA GLN A 46 -10.96 -24.42 16.09
C GLN A 46 -9.76 -23.53 15.79
N CYS A 47 -9.95 -22.55 14.91
CA CYS A 47 -8.95 -21.52 14.64
C CYS A 47 -9.03 -20.45 15.73
N SER A 48 -8.02 -20.41 16.60
CA SER A 48 -7.83 -19.34 17.59
C SER A 48 -6.52 -18.62 17.31
N MET A 49 -6.54 -17.29 17.20
CA MET A 49 -5.32 -16.50 17.21
C MET A 49 -4.53 -16.75 18.49
N LYS A 50 -3.19 -16.73 18.40
CA LYS A 50 -2.34 -16.87 19.59
C LYS A 50 -2.51 -15.64 20.49
N SER A 51 -2.81 -15.87 21.77
CA SER A 51 -2.93 -14.85 22.78
C SER A 51 -1.75 -14.88 23.74
N TYR A 52 -1.33 -13.70 24.20
CA TYR A 52 -0.21 -13.52 25.11
C TYR A 52 -0.57 -12.48 26.18
N ARG A 53 -0.05 -12.64 27.40
CA ARG A 53 -0.12 -11.62 28.45
C ARG A 53 1.27 -11.05 28.67
N LEU A 54 1.45 -9.74 28.45
CA LEU A 54 2.77 -9.10 28.48
C LEU A 54 3.54 -9.29 29.80
N SER A 55 2.83 -9.36 30.94
CA SER A 55 3.42 -9.59 32.27
C SER A 55 3.95 -11.02 32.51
N GLU A 56 3.64 -11.96 31.62
CA GLU A 56 4.06 -13.37 31.71
C GLU A 56 5.22 -13.69 30.76
N LEU A 57 5.67 -12.71 29.95
CA LEU A 57 6.73 -12.87 28.97
C LEU A 57 8.08 -12.37 29.49
N THR A 58 9.14 -13.11 29.16
CA THR A 58 10.51 -12.62 29.28
C THR A 58 10.81 -11.52 28.26
N HIS A 59 11.85 -10.73 28.49
CA HIS A 59 12.29 -9.72 27.52
C HIS A 59 12.60 -10.34 26.15
N ALA A 60 13.17 -11.54 26.10
CA ALA A 60 13.49 -12.24 24.85
C ALA A 60 12.23 -12.60 24.04
N GLU A 61 11.16 -13.03 24.71
CA GLU A 61 9.87 -13.33 24.07
C GLU A 61 9.17 -12.05 23.59
N VAL A 62 9.24 -10.96 24.35
CA VAL A 62 8.72 -9.65 23.90
C VAL A 62 9.46 -9.14 22.66
N GLN A 63 10.76 -9.42 22.52
CA GLN A 63 11.49 -9.10 21.30
C GLN A 63 11.14 -10.05 20.14
N SER A 64 10.88 -11.34 20.40
CA SER A 64 10.52 -12.29 19.33
C SER A 64 9.14 -12.01 18.74
N LEU A 65 8.18 -11.49 19.53
CA LEU A 65 6.87 -11.05 19.02
C LEU A 65 6.93 -9.86 18.04
N LYS A 66 8.04 -9.13 17.98
CA LYS A 66 8.26 -8.05 16.98
C LYS A 66 8.79 -8.58 15.64
N ALA A 67 9.15 -9.87 15.56
CA ALA A 67 9.68 -10.44 14.34
C ALA A 67 8.57 -10.56 13.28
N ARG A 68 8.71 -9.78 12.20
CA ARG A 68 7.94 -9.98 10.97
C ARG A 68 8.22 -11.40 10.41
N PRO A 69 7.26 -12.06 9.74
CA PRO A 69 7.54 -13.22 8.90
C PRO A 69 8.66 -12.87 7.90
N ARG A 70 9.83 -13.51 8.04
CA ARG A 70 11.01 -13.14 7.23
C ARG A 70 10.82 -13.58 5.78
N ILE A 71 10.83 -12.59 4.89
CA ILE A 71 11.04 -12.79 3.46
C ILE A 71 12.55 -12.94 3.24
N ASP A 72 12.99 -14.04 2.64
CA ASP A 72 14.38 -14.19 2.22
C ASP A 72 14.62 -13.39 0.92
N PHE A 73 15.05 -12.15 1.10
CA PHE A 73 15.40 -11.27 -0.01
C PHE A 73 16.54 -11.81 -0.88
N SER A 74 17.45 -12.64 -0.36
CA SER A 74 18.60 -13.14 -1.13
C SER A 74 18.17 -14.09 -2.25
N SER A 75 17.28 -15.05 -1.94
CA SER A 75 16.65 -15.93 -2.93
C SER A 75 15.73 -15.19 -3.90
N ILE A 76 15.15 -14.05 -3.51
CA ILE A 76 14.31 -13.25 -4.41
C ILE A 76 15.16 -12.38 -5.35
N PHE A 77 16.26 -11.82 -4.86
CA PHE A 77 17.18 -11.04 -5.69
C PHE A 77 17.74 -11.88 -6.85
N SER A 78 18.11 -13.15 -6.63
CA SER A 78 18.59 -14.02 -7.70
C SER A 78 17.53 -14.34 -8.78
N MET A 79 16.23 -14.33 -8.42
CA MET A 79 15.13 -14.44 -9.39
C MET A 79 14.84 -13.12 -10.12
N VAL A 80 15.06 -11.97 -9.47
CA VAL A 80 14.71 -10.64 -9.99
C VAL A 80 15.83 -10.01 -10.82
N HIS A 81 17.10 -10.21 -10.46
CA HIS A 81 18.25 -9.68 -11.21
C HIS A 81 18.19 -10.00 -12.72
N PRO A 82 17.96 -11.26 -13.16
CA PRO A 82 17.86 -11.58 -14.58
C PRO A 82 16.77 -10.80 -15.31
N ILE A 83 15.63 -10.52 -14.65
CA ILE A 83 14.52 -9.73 -15.23
C ILE A 83 14.94 -8.26 -15.37
N VAL A 84 15.61 -7.73 -14.34
CA VAL A 84 16.09 -6.33 -14.35
C VAL A 84 17.11 -6.12 -15.47
N ASP A 85 18.12 -6.99 -15.56
CA ASP A 85 19.19 -6.90 -16.56
C ASP A 85 18.68 -7.18 -17.98
N ASP A 86 17.73 -8.11 -18.16
CA ASP A 86 17.14 -8.39 -19.47
C ASP A 86 16.35 -7.19 -20.02
N VAL A 87 15.57 -6.49 -19.18
CA VAL A 87 14.89 -5.25 -19.58
C VAL A 87 15.88 -4.13 -19.90
N ARG A 88 16.98 -4.02 -19.12
CA ARG A 88 18.05 -3.05 -19.42
C ARG A 88 18.70 -3.28 -20.80
N ASN A 89 18.83 -4.55 -21.20
CA ASN A 89 19.55 -4.94 -22.42
C ASN A 89 18.64 -5.03 -23.67
N ARG A 90 17.35 -5.36 -23.51
CA ARG A 90 16.40 -5.59 -24.63
C ARG A 90 15.16 -4.69 -24.63
N GLY A 91 15.07 -3.73 -23.69
CA GLY A 91 14.02 -2.71 -23.67
C GLY A 91 12.60 -3.28 -23.73
N ASP A 92 11.77 -2.68 -24.58
CA ASP A 92 10.36 -3.03 -24.78
C ASP A 92 10.14 -4.51 -25.16
N ALA A 93 11.10 -5.15 -25.83
CA ALA A 93 10.97 -6.56 -26.20
C ALA A 93 10.94 -7.47 -24.95
N SER A 94 11.82 -7.20 -23.97
CA SER A 94 11.81 -7.92 -22.70
C SER A 94 10.55 -7.65 -21.88
N VAL A 95 10.08 -6.39 -21.85
CA VAL A 95 8.82 -6.03 -21.18
C VAL A 95 7.63 -6.80 -21.76
N LYS A 96 7.55 -6.92 -23.10
CA LYS A 96 6.53 -7.72 -23.79
C LYS A 96 6.65 -9.21 -23.45
N ASP A 97 7.84 -9.79 -23.56
CA ASP A 97 8.09 -11.21 -23.25
C ASP A 97 7.66 -11.57 -21.83
N TYR A 98 7.99 -10.74 -20.84
CA TYR A 98 7.61 -10.97 -19.45
C TYR A 98 6.12 -10.73 -19.18
N THR A 99 5.47 -9.80 -19.91
CA THR A 99 4.01 -9.60 -19.83
C THR A 99 3.26 -10.80 -20.43
N GLU A 100 3.69 -11.32 -21.59
CA GLU A 100 3.13 -12.55 -22.18
C GLU A 100 3.39 -13.77 -21.28
N ARG A 101 4.57 -13.84 -20.65
CA ARG A 101 4.95 -14.95 -19.75
C ARG A 101 4.18 -14.95 -18.44
N PHE A 102 4.05 -13.82 -17.75
CA PHE A 102 3.49 -13.74 -16.40
C PHE A 102 2.02 -13.35 -16.40
N ASP A 103 1.66 -12.27 -17.10
CA ASP A 103 0.29 -11.73 -17.13
C ASP A 103 -0.59 -12.44 -18.17
N LYS A 104 0.01 -13.24 -19.07
CA LYS A 104 -0.65 -14.00 -20.16
C LYS A 104 -1.25 -13.14 -21.27
N VAL A 105 -0.73 -11.93 -21.41
CA VAL A 105 -1.21 -10.92 -22.36
C VAL A 105 -0.11 -10.56 -23.35
N LYS A 106 -0.41 -10.67 -24.65
CA LYS A 106 0.48 -10.24 -25.72
C LYS A 106 0.14 -8.80 -26.14
N LEU A 107 1.10 -7.89 -26.03
CA LEU A 107 0.92 -6.47 -26.34
C LEU A 107 1.77 -6.00 -27.52
N GLU A 108 1.16 -5.27 -28.46
CA GLU A 108 1.88 -4.58 -29.53
C GLU A 108 2.56 -3.30 -29.01
N LYS A 109 1.85 -2.52 -28.19
CA LYS A 109 2.30 -1.27 -27.57
C LYS A 109 2.25 -1.42 -26.05
N VAL A 110 3.37 -1.17 -25.36
CA VAL A 110 3.47 -1.31 -23.89
C VAL A 110 3.24 0.00 -23.14
N VAL A 111 3.49 1.16 -23.76
CA VAL A 111 3.27 2.48 -23.15
C VAL A 111 2.22 3.27 -23.92
N GLU A 112 1.28 3.90 -23.21
CA GLU A 112 0.29 4.82 -23.77
C GLU A 112 0.50 6.25 -23.25
N ASN A 113 0.34 7.26 -24.11
CA ASN A 113 0.24 8.65 -23.69
C ASN A 113 -1.19 8.90 -23.17
N VAL A 114 -1.33 9.34 -21.92
CA VAL A 114 -2.65 9.43 -21.26
C VAL A 114 -3.57 10.46 -21.91
N SER A 115 -2.99 11.47 -22.57
CA SER A 115 -3.70 12.49 -23.36
C SER A 115 -4.30 11.96 -24.67
N GLU A 116 -3.77 10.87 -25.23
CA GLU A 116 -4.27 10.24 -26.47
C GLU A 116 -5.43 9.28 -26.19
N LEU A 117 -5.55 8.78 -24.96
CA LEU A 117 -6.60 7.85 -24.56
C LEU A 117 -7.94 8.59 -24.37
N PRO A 118 -9.08 8.00 -24.75
CA PRO A 118 -10.40 8.55 -24.44
C PRO A 118 -10.66 8.52 -22.93
N ASP A 119 -11.54 9.39 -22.45
CA ASP A 119 -11.99 9.34 -21.06
C ASP A 119 -12.86 8.09 -20.83
N PRO A 120 -12.57 7.26 -19.82
CA PRO A 120 -13.27 6.00 -19.60
C PRO A 120 -14.68 6.21 -19.05
N GLU A 121 -15.63 5.40 -19.54
CA GLU A 121 -16.99 5.36 -19.02
C GLU A 121 -17.07 4.56 -17.70
N LEU A 122 -17.53 5.23 -16.65
CA LEU A 122 -17.77 4.67 -15.32
C LEU A 122 -19.23 4.86 -14.95
N ASP A 123 -19.75 3.97 -14.10
CA ASP A 123 -21.00 4.21 -13.37
C ASP A 123 -20.88 5.54 -12.60
N ALA A 124 -21.94 6.35 -12.61
CA ALA A 124 -21.99 7.62 -11.90
C ALA A 124 -21.65 7.48 -10.41
N ALA A 125 -22.14 6.43 -9.74
CA ALA A 125 -21.86 6.19 -8.32
C ALA A 125 -20.38 5.83 -8.08
N VAL A 126 -19.75 5.09 -8.99
CA VAL A 126 -18.32 4.74 -8.92
C VAL A 126 -17.46 5.97 -9.19
N LYS A 127 -17.83 6.78 -10.18
CA LYS A 127 -17.17 8.05 -10.50
C LYS A 127 -17.22 9.02 -9.30
N GLU A 128 -18.40 9.20 -8.71
CA GLU A 128 -18.61 10.06 -7.53
C GLU A 128 -17.77 9.59 -6.34
N ALA A 129 -17.70 8.29 -6.07
CA ALA A 129 -16.85 7.74 -5.02
C ALA A 129 -15.35 8.06 -5.23
N PHE A 130 -14.85 7.94 -6.47
CA PHE A 130 -13.47 8.35 -6.79
C PHE A 130 -13.26 9.86 -6.77
N ASP A 131 -14.28 10.65 -7.10
CA ASP A 131 -14.24 12.12 -6.99
C ASP A 131 -14.13 12.57 -5.51
N VAL A 132 -14.92 11.98 -4.61
CA VAL A 132 -14.82 12.19 -3.17
C VAL A 132 -13.44 11.76 -2.64
N ALA A 133 -12.94 10.59 -3.05
CA ALA A 133 -11.62 10.12 -2.66
C ALA A 133 -10.51 11.08 -3.14
N TYR A 134 -10.52 11.48 -4.41
CA TYR A 134 -9.57 12.45 -4.97
C TYR A 134 -9.60 13.77 -4.20
N ASN A 135 -10.78 14.34 -3.94
CA ASN A 135 -10.92 15.63 -3.26
C ASN A 135 -10.33 15.60 -1.85
N ASN A 136 -10.60 14.52 -1.09
CA ASN A 136 -10.06 14.35 0.26
C ASN A 136 -8.52 14.15 0.24
N ILE A 137 -8.00 13.30 -0.66
CA ILE A 137 -6.56 13.06 -0.82
C ILE A 137 -5.85 14.36 -1.25
N TYR A 138 -6.44 15.11 -2.19
CA TYR A 138 -5.89 16.37 -2.70
C TYR A 138 -5.84 17.44 -1.61
N ALA A 139 -6.92 17.65 -0.87
CA ALA A 139 -6.97 18.60 0.24
C ALA A 139 -5.93 18.28 1.32
N PHE A 140 -5.81 17.02 1.72
CA PHE A 140 -4.84 16.57 2.72
C PHE A 140 -3.39 16.77 2.28
N HIS A 141 -3.04 16.44 1.04
CA HIS A 141 -1.68 16.61 0.53
C HIS A 141 -1.34 18.07 0.21
N LEU A 142 -2.30 18.87 -0.27
CA LEU A 142 -2.08 20.29 -0.54
C LEU A 142 -1.76 21.07 0.75
N ALA A 143 -2.40 20.72 1.87
CA ALA A 143 -2.15 21.32 3.18
C ALA A 143 -0.71 21.11 3.70
N GLN A 144 0.06 20.18 3.12
CA GLN A 144 1.45 19.90 3.51
C GLN A 144 2.47 20.87 2.87
N LYS A 145 2.04 21.77 1.96
CA LYS A 145 2.93 22.76 1.33
C LYS A 145 3.51 23.73 2.36
N SER A 146 4.79 23.53 2.68
CA SER A 146 5.56 24.41 3.55
C SER A 146 5.85 25.76 2.88
N ALA A 147 5.71 26.86 3.62
CA ALA A 147 6.16 28.17 3.17
C ALA A 147 7.70 28.22 3.02
N GLU A 148 8.20 28.91 1.99
CA GLU A 148 9.64 29.04 1.76
C GLU A 148 10.28 30.12 2.65
N THR A 149 10.49 29.82 3.93
CA THR A 149 11.08 30.75 4.91
C THR A 149 12.56 31.03 4.61
N SER A 150 12.93 32.30 4.69
CA SER A 150 14.32 32.78 4.68
C SER A 150 14.78 33.04 6.12
N VAL A 151 15.99 32.58 6.47
CA VAL A 151 16.59 32.74 7.79
C VAL A 151 17.92 33.49 7.64
N GLU A 152 18.11 34.54 8.43
CA GLU A 152 19.34 35.34 8.47
C GLU A 152 19.86 35.37 9.91
N ASN A 153 20.65 34.35 10.28
CA ASN A 153 21.13 34.17 11.67
C ASN A 153 22.31 35.10 12.02
N MET A 154 23.06 35.52 11.00
CA MET A 154 24.07 36.57 11.09
C MET A 154 23.79 37.58 9.97
N LYS A 155 23.92 38.87 10.26
CA LYS A 155 23.66 39.95 9.29
C LYS A 155 24.49 39.73 8.02
N GLY A 156 23.82 39.63 6.87
CA GLY A 156 24.43 39.33 5.57
C GLY A 156 24.57 37.85 5.21
N VAL A 157 24.30 36.91 6.14
CA VAL A 157 24.35 35.45 5.89
C VAL A 157 22.92 34.91 5.85
N ARG A 158 22.36 34.84 4.65
CA ARG A 158 20.97 34.43 4.40
C ARG A 158 20.88 33.01 3.85
N CYS A 159 20.18 32.15 4.57
CA CYS A 159 19.85 30.78 4.16
C CYS A 159 18.37 30.69 3.81
N LYS A 160 18.01 29.95 2.76
CA LYS A 160 16.61 29.67 2.38
C LYS A 160 16.49 28.23 1.92
N ARG A 161 15.42 27.54 2.32
CA ARG A 161 15.04 26.24 1.75
C ARG A 161 13.93 26.46 0.72
N VAL A 162 14.12 25.94 -0.49
CA VAL A 162 13.16 26.03 -1.60
C VAL A 162 12.73 24.63 -2.01
N ALA A 163 11.46 24.45 -2.34
CA ALA A 163 10.94 23.16 -2.81
C ALA A 163 11.03 23.08 -4.33
N ARG A 164 11.52 21.97 -4.87
CA ARG A 164 11.49 21.66 -6.31
C ARG A 164 10.97 20.24 -6.47
N SER A 165 10.13 20.02 -7.47
CA SER A 165 9.64 18.70 -7.83
C SER A 165 10.80 17.83 -8.33
N ILE A 166 10.67 16.51 -8.13
CA ILE A 166 11.40 15.55 -8.95
C ILE A 166 10.86 15.70 -10.39
N GLY A 167 11.74 15.68 -11.40
CA GLY A 167 11.37 15.93 -12.79
C GLY A 167 10.53 14.81 -13.39
N SER A 168 10.94 13.56 -13.14
CA SER A 168 10.30 12.35 -13.64
C SER A 168 10.07 11.32 -12.53
N VAL A 169 8.83 10.88 -12.34
CA VAL A 169 8.44 9.89 -11.32
C VAL A 169 7.69 8.70 -11.92
N GLY A 170 7.99 7.51 -11.41
CA GLY A 170 7.32 6.26 -11.76
C GLY A 170 6.41 5.80 -10.62
N LEU A 171 5.16 5.46 -10.92
CA LEU A 171 4.13 5.10 -9.95
C LEU A 171 3.67 3.68 -10.24
N TYR A 172 4.06 2.70 -9.43
CA TYR A 172 3.61 1.32 -9.60
C TYR A 172 2.25 1.10 -8.90
N VAL A 173 1.25 0.69 -9.67
CA VAL A 173 -0.10 0.33 -9.21
C VAL A 173 -0.30 -1.17 -9.39
N PRO A 174 -0.46 -1.95 -8.30
CA PRO A 174 -0.73 -3.37 -8.41
C PRO A 174 -2.04 -3.68 -9.15
N GLY A 175 -2.01 -4.78 -9.89
CA GLY A 175 -3.16 -5.39 -10.56
C GLY A 175 -3.02 -6.91 -10.58
N GLY A 176 -3.76 -7.57 -11.48
CA GLY A 176 -3.85 -9.04 -11.54
C GLY A 176 -5.12 -9.53 -10.87
N THR A 177 -5.01 -10.20 -9.73
CA THR A 177 -6.17 -10.77 -8.99
C THR A 177 -7.10 -9.73 -8.37
N ALA A 178 -6.57 -8.55 -8.06
CA ALA A 178 -7.35 -7.38 -7.64
C ALA A 178 -6.68 -6.12 -8.20
N VAL A 179 -7.48 -5.17 -8.70
CA VAL A 179 -6.99 -3.90 -9.24
C VAL A 179 -7.16 -2.80 -8.20
N LEU A 180 -6.14 -1.95 -8.02
CA LEU A 180 -6.09 -0.96 -6.95
C LEU A 180 -6.10 0.51 -7.45
N PRO A 181 -7.24 1.02 -7.97
CA PRO A 181 -7.36 2.43 -8.39
C PRO A 181 -7.20 3.43 -7.23
N SER A 182 -7.40 2.99 -5.98
CA SER A 182 -7.07 3.76 -4.77
C SER A 182 -5.56 4.06 -4.68
N THR A 183 -4.70 3.08 -5.00
CA THR A 183 -3.26 3.28 -5.08
C THR A 183 -2.88 4.26 -6.17
N ALA A 184 -3.57 4.23 -7.32
CA ALA A 184 -3.35 5.22 -8.38
C ALA A 184 -3.54 6.65 -7.84
N LEU A 185 -4.66 6.95 -7.16
CA LEU A 185 -4.90 8.26 -6.54
C LEU A 185 -3.86 8.62 -5.48
N MET A 186 -3.54 7.71 -4.56
CA MET A 186 -2.58 7.97 -3.47
C MET A 186 -1.18 8.32 -3.98
N LEU A 187 -0.80 7.87 -5.17
CA LEU A 187 0.50 8.14 -5.78
C LEU A 187 0.48 9.34 -6.73
N SER A 188 -0.55 9.47 -7.58
CA SER A 188 -0.59 10.50 -8.63
C SER A 188 -1.01 11.87 -8.11
N VAL A 189 -1.92 11.94 -7.14
CA VAL A 189 -2.38 13.22 -6.55
C VAL A 189 -1.23 14.02 -5.92
N PRO A 190 -0.36 13.46 -5.05
CA PRO A 190 0.79 14.22 -4.55
C PRO A 190 1.81 14.57 -5.65
N ALA A 191 1.98 13.75 -6.69
CA ALA A 191 2.84 14.08 -7.84
C ALA A 191 2.31 15.30 -8.63
N GLN A 192 1.00 15.37 -8.84
CA GLN A 192 0.30 16.51 -9.43
C GLN A 192 0.47 17.78 -8.59
N ILE A 193 0.29 17.69 -7.27
CA ILE A 193 0.42 18.81 -6.33
C ILE A 193 1.87 19.33 -6.26
N ALA A 194 2.85 18.43 -6.39
CA ALA A 194 4.28 18.77 -6.46
C ALA A 194 4.68 19.41 -7.79
N GLY A 195 3.98 19.10 -8.90
CA GLY A 195 4.30 19.58 -10.24
C GLY A 195 5.36 18.74 -10.96
N CYS A 196 5.40 17.42 -10.72
CA CYS A 196 6.24 16.50 -11.49
C CYS A 196 5.89 16.57 -12.99
N LYS A 197 6.90 16.70 -13.86
CA LYS A 197 6.69 16.94 -15.30
C LYS A 197 6.35 15.65 -16.05
N THR A 198 7.04 14.58 -15.72
CA THR A 198 6.80 13.24 -16.26
C THR A 198 6.30 12.35 -15.13
N VAL A 199 5.14 11.73 -15.34
CA VAL A 199 4.51 10.81 -14.38
C VAL A 199 4.14 9.57 -15.17
N VAL A 200 4.92 8.50 -14.98
CA VAL A 200 4.69 7.19 -15.61
C VAL A 200 3.96 6.31 -14.61
N LEU A 201 2.74 5.87 -14.91
CA LEU A 201 2.00 4.93 -14.08
C LEU A 201 2.14 3.51 -14.66
N ALA A 202 2.78 2.62 -13.93
CA ALA A 202 2.89 1.21 -14.29
C ALA A 202 1.75 0.40 -13.68
N THR A 203 1.04 -0.37 -14.50
CA THR A 203 0.02 -1.33 -14.05
C THR A 203 0.00 -2.52 -15.02
N PRO A 204 -0.12 -3.77 -14.55
CA PRO A 204 -0.32 -4.90 -15.45
C PRO A 204 -1.64 -4.72 -16.23
N PRO A 205 -1.70 -5.17 -17.50
CA PRO A 205 -2.91 -5.09 -18.30
C PRO A 205 -3.98 -6.07 -17.81
N SER A 206 -5.23 -5.76 -18.15
CA SER A 206 -6.33 -6.74 -18.16
C SER A 206 -6.04 -7.88 -19.14
N GLN A 207 -6.74 -9.02 -19.00
CA GLN A 207 -6.53 -10.20 -19.87
C GLN A 207 -6.82 -9.95 -21.36
N ASP A 208 -7.56 -8.90 -21.70
CA ASP A 208 -7.83 -8.43 -23.07
C ASP A 208 -6.78 -7.42 -23.58
N GLY A 209 -5.74 -7.12 -22.81
CA GLY A 209 -4.73 -6.10 -23.11
C GLY A 209 -5.11 -4.66 -22.74
N SER A 210 -6.31 -4.44 -22.20
CA SER A 210 -6.79 -3.11 -21.81
C SER A 210 -6.17 -2.62 -20.49
N ILE A 211 -6.32 -1.32 -20.22
CA ILE A 211 -6.07 -0.72 -18.90
C ILE A 211 -7.40 -0.72 -18.14
N CYS A 212 -7.39 -1.11 -16.87
CA CYS A 212 -8.57 -0.98 -16.00
C CYS A 212 -9.12 0.46 -16.04
N LYS A 213 -10.41 0.60 -16.37
CA LYS A 213 -11.08 1.88 -16.59
C LYS A 213 -11.06 2.80 -15.36
N GLU A 214 -11.16 2.25 -14.15
CA GLU A 214 -11.04 2.97 -12.88
C GLU A 214 -9.61 3.50 -12.68
N VAL A 215 -8.58 2.72 -13.03
CA VAL A 215 -7.17 3.16 -12.96
C VAL A 215 -6.90 4.26 -13.99
N LEU A 216 -7.38 4.10 -15.23
CA LEU A 216 -7.27 5.12 -16.28
C LEU A 216 -7.99 6.42 -15.88
N TYR A 217 -9.16 6.33 -15.25
CA TYR A 217 -9.90 7.48 -14.75
C TYR A 217 -9.09 8.26 -13.69
N CYS A 218 -8.60 7.55 -12.67
CA CYS A 218 -7.76 8.14 -11.62
C CYS A 218 -6.45 8.74 -12.18
N ALA A 219 -5.83 8.07 -13.15
CA ALA A 219 -4.62 8.53 -13.81
C ALA A 219 -4.85 9.85 -14.58
N LYS A 220 -5.91 9.92 -15.39
CA LYS A 220 -6.32 11.14 -16.10
C LYS A 220 -6.64 12.29 -15.14
N LYS A 221 -7.47 12.03 -14.12
CA LYS A 221 -7.90 13.05 -13.14
C LYS A 221 -6.72 13.70 -12.40
N ALA A 222 -5.68 12.91 -12.11
CA ALA A 222 -4.48 13.38 -11.43
C ALA A 222 -3.33 13.79 -12.37
N GLY A 223 -3.54 13.86 -13.69
CA GLY A 223 -2.52 14.35 -14.63
C GLY A 223 -1.32 13.44 -14.82
N VAL A 224 -1.49 12.11 -14.71
CA VAL A 224 -0.48 11.14 -15.17
C VAL A 224 -0.21 11.36 -16.66
N THR A 225 1.06 11.32 -17.09
CA THR A 225 1.41 11.61 -18.49
C THR A 225 1.52 10.35 -19.35
N HIS A 226 2.03 9.25 -18.80
CA HIS A 226 2.20 7.97 -19.50
C HIS A 226 1.66 6.82 -18.66
N ILE A 227 1.06 5.80 -19.29
CA ILE A 227 0.72 4.52 -18.64
C ILE A 227 1.55 3.41 -19.27
N LEU A 228 2.34 2.72 -18.45
CA LEU A 228 3.05 1.50 -18.80
C LEU A 228 2.17 0.28 -18.45
N LYS A 229 1.72 -0.44 -19.48
CA LYS A 229 0.92 -1.67 -19.39
C LYS A 229 1.79 -2.88 -19.07
N ALA A 230 2.45 -2.86 -17.91
CA ALA A 230 3.27 -3.96 -17.41
C ALA A 230 3.23 -4.01 -15.87
N GLY A 231 3.30 -5.22 -15.31
CA GLY A 231 3.45 -5.46 -13.88
C GLY A 231 4.88 -5.85 -13.47
N GLY A 232 5.02 -6.32 -12.24
CA GLY A 232 6.19 -7.06 -11.76
C GLY A 232 7.52 -6.30 -11.77
N ALA A 233 8.61 -7.07 -11.72
CA ALA A 233 9.97 -6.51 -11.76
C ALA A 233 10.31 -5.87 -13.11
N GLN A 234 9.72 -6.37 -14.21
CA GLN A 234 9.94 -5.85 -15.55
C GLN A 234 9.46 -4.39 -15.69
N ALA A 235 8.32 -4.03 -15.09
CA ALA A 235 7.83 -2.65 -15.10
C ALA A 235 8.68 -1.69 -14.26
N ILE A 236 9.18 -2.15 -13.10
CA ILE A 236 10.10 -1.36 -12.27
C ILE A 236 11.41 -1.13 -13.03
N SER A 237 11.94 -2.14 -13.71
CA SER A 237 13.15 -2.01 -14.53
C SER A 237 12.96 -1.06 -15.71
N ALA A 238 11.84 -1.16 -16.43
CA ALA A 238 11.51 -0.30 -17.56
C ALA A 238 11.41 1.18 -17.15
N MET A 239 10.78 1.50 -16.01
CA MET A 239 10.78 2.86 -15.47
C MET A 239 12.17 3.32 -15.01
N ALA A 240 12.97 2.43 -14.41
CA ALA A 240 14.25 2.79 -13.82
C ALA A 240 15.34 3.11 -14.86
N TRP A 241 15.46 2.29 -15.89
CA TRP A 241 16.40 2.49 -16.99
C TRP A 241 15.85 3.37 -18.12
N GLY A 242 14.53 3.35 -18.31
CA GLY A 242 13.89 3.74 -19.57
C GLY A 242 13.93 2.60 -20.59
N THR A 243 13.05 2.67 -21.59
CA THR A 243 13.06 1.80 -22.78
C THR A 243 12.81 2.66 -24.03
N GLU A 244 12.61 2.03 -25.19
CA GLU A 244 12.27 2.72 -26.44
C GLU A 244 10.96 3.52 -26.34
N SER A 245 9.99 3.05 -25.54
CA SER A 245 8.71 3.75 -25.31
C SER A 245 8.46 4.20 -23.86
N CYS A 246 9.13 3.60 -22.86
CA CYS A 246 8.98 4.00 -21.45
C CYS A 246 9.95 5.12 -21.08
N PRO A 247 9.47 6.30 -20.64
CA PRO A 247 10.34 7.34 -20.13
C PRO A 247 11.09 6.85 -18.88
N LYS A 248 12.39 7.15 -18.83
CA LYS A 248 13.19 6.97 -17.62
C LYS A 248 12.66 7.88 -16.50
N VAL A 249 12.59 7.36 -15.28
CA VAL A 249 12.24 8.12 -14.07
C VAL A 249 13.43 8.28 -13.13
N GLU A 250 13.31 9.23 -12.20
CA GLU A 250 14.32 9.55 -11.18
C GLU A 250 13.94 8.97 -9.81
N LYS A 251 12.63 8.72 -9.60
CA LYS A 251 12.12 8.08 -8.39
C LYS A 251 10.93 7.16 -8.67
N ILE A 252 10.97 5.94 -8.15
CA ILE A 252 9.87 4.96 -8.24
C ILE A 252 9.12 4.86 -6.91
N PHE A 253 7.81 4.94 -7.00
CA PHE A 253 6.86 4.87 -5.89
C PHE A 253 5.94 3.66 -6.03
N GLY A 254 5.32 3.25 -4.92
CA GLY A 254 4.16 2.38 -4.92
C GLY A 254 4.39 1.03 -4.22
N PRO A 255 3.31 0.44 -3.68
CA PRO A 255 3.33 -0.88 -3.06
C PRO A 255 3.45 -1.99 -4.13
N GLY A 256 3.83 -3.18 -3.73
CA GLY A 256 3.83 -4.34 -4.63
C GLY A 256 4.12 -5.63 -3.88
N ASN A 257 4.11 -6.74 -4.62
CA ASN A 257 4.54 -8.01 -4.06
C ASN A 257 6.07 -8.02 -3.81
N GLN A 258 6.56 -9.09 -3.17
CA GLN A 258 7.97 -9.25 -2.84
C GLN A 258 8.94 -9.09 -4.02
N TYR A 259 8.54 -9.43 -5.26
CA TYR A 259 9.37 -9.27 -6.46
C TYR A 259 9.46 -7.81 -6.91
N VAL A 260 8.35 -7.06 -6.81
CA VAL A 260 8.32 -5.60 -7.06
C VAL A 260 9.18 -4.85 -6.04
N THR A 261 9.02 -5.17 -4.75
CA THR A 261 9.86 -4.60 -3.68
C THR A 261 11.33 -4.95 -3.86
N ALA A 262 11.64 -6.20 -4.23
CA ALA A 262 13.01 -6.62 -4.51
C ALA A 262 13.61 -5.86 -5.71
N ALA A 263 12.85 -5.68 -6.81
CA ALA A 263 13.30 -4.89 -7.96
C ALA A 263 13.60 -3.43 -7.58
N LYS A 264 12.71 -2.80 -6.81
CA LYS A 264 12.91 -1.46 -6.23
C LYS A 264 14.20 -1.38 -5.39
N MET A 265 14.45 -2.38 -4.55
CA MET A 265 15.64 -2.46 -3.69
C MET A 265 16.94 -2.71 -4.44
N ILE A 266 16.91 -3.46 -5.55
CA ILE A 266 18.06 -3.64 -6.45
C ILE A 266 18.36 -2.33 -7.18
N LEU A 267 17.35 -1.73 -7.79
CA LEU A 267 17.53 -0.60 -8.72
C LEU A 267 17.95 0.70 -8.04
N GLN A 268 17.56 0.96 -6.79
CA GLN A 268 18.09 2.09 -6.00
C GLN A 268 19.61 2.01 -5.73
N ASN A 269 20.22 0.84 -5.88
CA ASN A 269 21.65 0.59 -5.68
C ASN A 269 22.40 0.36 -7.01
N SER A 270 21.77 0.70 -8.14
CA SER A 270 22.30 0.45 -9.49
C SER A 270 22.66 1.74 -10.22
N GLU A 271 23.43 1.62 -11.30
CA GLU A 271 23.76 2.70 -12.25
C GLU A 271 22.52 3.31 -12.95
N ALA A 272 21.30 2.85 -12.64
CA ALA A 272 20.06 3.48 -13.11
C ALA A 272 19.89 4.90 -12.52
N MET A 273 20.61 5.26 -11.46
CA MET A 273 20.52 6.57 -10.80
C MET A 273 19.06 6.92 -10.43
N ILE A 274 18.39 5.97 -9.75
CA ILE A 274 17.04 6.16 -9.24
C ILE A 274 17.00 6.10 -7.71
N SER A 275 15.95 6.69 -7.15
CA SER A 275 15.57 6.49 -5.75
C SER A 275 14.22 5.77 -5.66
N ILE A 276 13.85 5.33 -4.45
CA ILE A 276 12.52 4.78 -4.16
C ILE A 276 11.89 5.50 -2.97
N ASP A 277 10.58 5.34 -2.81
CA ASP A 277 9.84 5.82 -1.63
C ASP A 277 10.21 5.03 -0.36
N MET A 278 9.99 3.72 -0.38
CA MET A 278 10.32 2.79 0.69
C MET A 278 10.29 1.32 0.19
N PRO A 279 11.00 0.40 0.86
CA PRO A 279 10.74 -1.02 0.73
C PRO A 279 9.35 -1.36 1.30
N ALA A 280 8.37 -1.62 0.43
CA ALA A 280 7.03 -2.00 0.86
C ALA A 280 7.03 -3.48 1.28
N GLY A 281 6.73 -3.75 2.55
CA GLY A 281 6.44 -5.10 3.05
C GLY A 281 4.97 -5.50 2.79
N PRO A 282 4.56 -6.70 3.23
CA PRO A 282 3.15 -7.03 3.39
C PRO A 282 2.44 -5.97 4.25
N SER A 283 1.18 -5.68 3.93
CA SER A 283 0.36 -4.73 4.70
C SER A 283 -0.06 -5.34 6.05
N GLU A 284 -0.12 -4.51 7.09
CA GLU A 284 -0.23 -4.96 8.48
C GLU A 284 -1.03 -3.96 9.34
N VAL A 285 -1.77 -4.46 10.32
CA VAL A 285 -2.57 -3.67 11.27
C VAL A 285 -2.29 -4.08 12.72
N LEU A 286 -2.33 -3.12 13.64
CA LEU A 286 -2.29 -3.35 15.09
C LEU A 286 -3.46 -2.61 15.72
N VAL A 287 -4.45 -3.37 16.19
CA VAL A 287 -5.64 -2.83 16.87
C VAL A 287 -5.39 -2.78 18.38
N ILE A 288 -5.48 -1.58 18.97
CA ILE A 288 -5.52 -1.40 20.42
C ILE A 288 -6.98 -1.20 20.81
N ALA A 289 -7.49 -2.05 21.70
CA ALA A 289 -8.87 -2.04 22.15
C ALA A 289 -8.96 -2.06 23.68
N ASP A 290 -9.92 -1.32 24.23
CA ASP A 290 -10.27 -1.30 25.65
C ASP A 290 -11.68 -1.86 25.89
N ILE A 291 -12.22 -1.64 27.10
CA ILE A 291 -13.54 -2.14 27.50
C ILE A 291 -14.73 -1.47 26.79
N TYR A 292 -14.52 -0.36 26.08
CA TYR A 292 -15.55 0.37 25.36
C TYR A 292 -15.60 0.00 23.86
N ALA A 293 -14.59 -0.70 23.36
CA ALA A 293 -14.49 -1.06 21.95
C ALA A 293 -15.45 -2.20 21.56
N SER A 294 -16.08 -2.08 20.37
CA SER A 294 -16.99 -3.09 19.83
C SER A 294 -16.23 -4.34 19.36
N PRO A 295 -16.49 -5.55 19.90
CA PRO A 295 -15.85 -6.78 19.44
C PRO A 295 -16.08 -7.08 17.97
N VAL A 296 -17.22 -6.64 17.41
CA VAL A 296 -17.54 -6.81 15.98
C VAL A 296 -16.66 -5.92 15.11
N HIS A 297 -16.39 -4.69 15.53
CA HIS A 297 -15.54 -3.77 14.76
C HIS A 297 -14.07 -4.19 14.84
N ILE A 298 -13.59 -4.59 16.03
CA ILE A 298 -12.24 -5.14 16.19
C ILE A 298 -12.02 -6.34 15.26
N ALA A 299 -13.00 -7.25 15.16
CA ALA A 299 -12.91 -8.40 14.27
C ALA A 299 -12.95 -8.00 12.78
N ALA A 300 -13.77 -7.00 12.42
CA ALA A 300 -13.82 -6.48 11.05
C ALA A 300 -12.51 -5.80 10.64
N ASP A 301 -11.93 -4.95 11.50
CA ASP A 301 -10.67 -4.25 11.25
C ASP A 301 -9.52 -5.25 11.08
N LEU A 302 -9.44 -6.28 11.94
CA LEU A 302 -8.44 -7.35 11.83
C LEU A 302 -8.60 -8.23 10.58
N LEU A 303 -9.82 -8.37 10.05
CA LEU A 303 -10.10 -9.12 8.81
C LEU A 303 -9.99 -8.26 7.54
N SER A 304 -9.92 -6.94 7.67
CA SER A 304 -9.77 -6.02 6.54
C SER A 304 -8.36 -6.01 5.94
N GLN A 305 -7.42 -6.70 6.58
CA GLN A 305 -5.99 -6.68 6.31
C GLN A 305 -5.42 -8.08 6.01
#